data_AF-U1HQC1-F1
#
_entry.id   AF-U1HQC1-F1
#
_cell.length_a   1.000
_cell.length_b   1.000
_cell.length_c   1.000
_cell.angle_alpha   90.00
_cell.angle_beta   90.00
_cell.angle_gamma   90.00
#
_symmetry.space_group_name_H-M   'P 1'
#
loop_
_entity.id
_entity.type
_entity.pdbx_description
1 polymer ?
#
loop_
_entity_poly.entity_id
_entity_poly.type
_entity_poly.pdbx_seq_one_letter_code
_entity_poly.pdbx_strand_id
1 'polypeptide(L)'
;MSGLEVLGGISAVIAIIDGSVKIWESARKDLKFSETFETVGDRLPILRDILQTCHEHFEPIKKSLPADTAQGLVKTVNNCKRKAEKLGTIFQETIPGEDD
;
A
#
# COMPACT_ATOMS: atom_id res chain seq x y z
N MET A 1 3.93 -10.43 -19.49
CA MET A 1 3.92 -9.39 -18.45
C MET A 1 4.47 -8.10 -19.04
N SER A 2 3.89 -6.96 -18.71
CA SER A 2 4.29 -5.65 -19.26
C SER A 2 4.50 -4.64 -18.13
N GLY A 3 5.17 -3.51 -18.42
CA GLY A 3 5.28 -2.43 -17.43
C GLY A 3 3.90 -1.86 -17.02
N LEU A 4 2.85 -1.97 -17.85
CA LEU A 4 1.50 -1.57 -17.44
C LEU A 4 0.98 -2.40 -16.25
N GLU A 5 1.31 -3.69 -16.23
CA GLU A 5 0.93 -4.59 -15.14
C GLU A 5 1.67 -4.23 -13.83
N VAL A 6 2.95 -3.85 -13.93
CA VAL A 6 3.73 -3.34 -12.78
C VAL A 6 3.09 -2.08 -12.24
N LEU A 7 2.79 -1.11 -13.11
CA LEU A 7 2.18 0.16 -12.72
C LEU A 7 0.83 -0.06 -12.04
N GLY A 8 -0.07 -0.83 -12.67
CA GLY A 8 -1.39 -1.12 -12.10
C GLY A 8 -1.32 -1.84 -10.75
N GLY A 9 -0.31 -2.70 -10.58
CA GLY A 9 -0.04 -3.32 -9.30
C GLY A 9 0.43 -2.31 -8.23
N ILE A 10 1.30 -1.35 -8.59
CA ILE A 10 1.72 -0.27 -7.66
C ILE A 10 0.48 0.55 -7.25
N SER A 11 -0.37 0.93 -8.20
CA SER A 11 -1.61 1.67 -7.91
C SER A 11 -2.53 0.90 -6.95
N ALA A 12 -2.64 -0.42 -7.11
CA ALA A 12 -3.42 -1.26 -6.21
C ALA A 12 -2.85 -1.29 -4.79
N VAL A 13 -1.52 -1.34 -4.62
CA VAL A 13 -0.89 -1.26 -3.30
C VAL A 13 -1.15 0.10 -2.65
N ILE A 14 -1.01 1.19 -3.40
CA ILE A 14 -1.29 2.56 -2.93
C ILE A 14 -2.72 2.64 -2.40
N ALA A 15 -3.71 2.18 -3.18
CA ALA A 15 -5.11 2.25 -2.80
C ALA A 15 -5.41 1.51 -1.47
N ILE A 16 -4.79 0.36 -1.23
CA ILE A 16 -4.95 -0.37 0.03
C ILE A 16 -4.33 0.42 1.19
N ILE A 17 -3.12 0.95 1.01
CA ILE A 17 -2.44 1.74 2.05
C ILE A 17 -3.23 3.02 2.36
N ASP A 18 -3.75 3.72 1.35
CA ASP A 18 -4.61 4.89 1.56
C ASP A 18 -5.87 4.53 2.37
N GLY A 19 -6.47 3.36 2.10
CA GLY A 19 -7.56 2.83 2.91
C GLY A 19 -7.13 2.63 4.37
N SER A 20 -5.99 1.99 4.61
CA SER A 20 -5.45 1.77 5.95
C SER A 20 -5.09 3.07 6.67
N VAL A 21 -4.54 4.08 5.97
CA VAL A 21 -4.26 5.42 6.52
C VAL A 21 -5.54 6.08 7.01
N LYS A 22 -6.62 6.04 6.22
CA LYS A 22 -7.91 6.62 6.63
C LYS A 22 -8.47 5.96 7.89
N ILE A 23 -8.43 4.63 7.95
CA ILE A 23 -8.89 3.87 9.13
C ILE A 23 -8.02 4.25 10.34
N TRP A 24 -6.69 4.29 10.17
CA TRP A 24 -5.75 4.68 11.22
C TRP A 24 -6.02 6.09 11.76
N GLU A 25 -6.13 7.07 10.87
CA GLU A 25 -6.33 8.48 11.21
C GLU A 25 -7.67 8.75 11.89
N SER A 26 -8.70 7.99 11.54
CA SER A 26 -9.99 8.03 12.22
C SER A 26 -9.85 7.48 13.64
N ALA A 27 -9.30 6.28 13.77
CA ALA A 27 -9.25 5.55 15.02
C ALA A 27 -8.37 6.18 16.09
N ARG A 28 -7.20 6.72 15.71
CA ARG A 28 -6.21 7.29 16.64
C ARG A 28 -6.69 8.54 17.39
N LYS A 29 -7.81 9.13 16.97
CA LYS A 29 -8.42 10.29 17.66
C LYS A 29 -9.15 9.86 18.92
N ASP A 30 -9.75 8.68 18.90
CA ASP A 30 -10.69 8.22 19.93
C ASP A 30 -10.18 7.01 20.71
N LEU A 31 -9.22 6.26 20.15
CA LEU A 31 -8.69 5.02 20.72
C LEU A 31 -7.22 5.13 21.09
N LYS A 32 -6.83 4.46 22.16
CA LYS A 32 -5.43 4.26 22.54
C LYS A 32 -4.95 2.90 22.05
N PHE A 33 -3.85 2.91 21.30
CA PHE A 33 -3.24 1.69 20.78
C PHE A 33 -1.92 1.37 21.49
N SER A 34 -1.38 0.17 21.24
CA SER A 34 -0.01 -0.14 21.64
C SER A 34 0.98 0.72 20.84
N GLU A 35 2.12 1.07 21.44
CA GLU A 35 3.20 1.83 20.79
C GLU A 35 3.64 1.19 19.45
N THR A 36 3.65 -0.14 19.38
CA THR A 36 3.94 -0.88 18.15
C THR A 36 2.94 -0.57 17.04
N PHE A 37 1.64 -0.54 17.38
CA PHE A 37 0.58 -0.28 16.42
C PHE A 37 0.58 1.19 15.97
N GLU A 38 0.82 2.13 16.89
CA GLU A 38 1.02 3.55 16.56
C GLU A 38 2.20 3.74 15.59
N THR A 39 3.33 3.09 15.88
CA THR A 39 4.52 3.13 15.02
C THR A 39 4.24 2.60 13.62
N VAL A 40 3.42 1.55 13.48
CA VAL A 40 3.03 1.01 12.17
C VAL A 40 2.12 2.01 11.46
N GLY A 41 1.09 2.51 12.13
CA GLY A 41 0.16 3.49 11.59
C GLY A 41 0.85 4.75 11.07
N ASP A 42 1.78 5.32 11.84
CA ASP A 42 2.54 6.51 11.46
C ASP A 42 3.50 6.30 10.28
N ARG A 43 3.86 5.04 9.97
CA ARG A 43 4.68 4.70 8.80
C ARG A 43 3.84 4.55 7.52
N LEU A 44 2.52 4.35 7.62
CA LEU A 44 1.68 4.14 6.44
C LEU A 44 1.68 5.33 5.47
N PRO A 45 1.57 6.60 5.91
CA PRO A 45 1.66 7.75 5.00
C PRO A 45 3.02 7.82 4.30
N ILE A 46 4.11 7.52 5.02
CA ILE A 46 5.47 7.51 4.45
C ILE A 46 5.58 6.45 3.34
N LEU A 47 5.07 5.24 3.58
CA LEU A 47 5.04 4.17 2.58
C LEU A 47 4.20 4.56 1.37
N ARG A 48 3.06 5.24 1.59
CA ARG A 48 2.21 5.74 0.50
C ARG A 48 2.96 6.74 -0.37
N ASP A 49 3.65 7.71 0.22
CA ASP A 49 4.37 8.73 -0.54
C ASP A 49 5.56 8.14 -1.33
N ILE A 50 6.26 7.15 -0.76
CA ILE A 50 7.30 6.39 -1.46
C ILE A 50 6.71 5.67 -2.67
N LEU A 51 5.57 4.98 -2.50
CA LEU A 51 4.93 4.25 -3.59
C LEU A 51 4.38 5.19 -4.67
N GLN A 52 3.84 6.34 -4.28
CA GLN A 52 3.39 7.38 -5.19
C GLN A 52 4.57 7.91 -6.03
N THR A 53 5.71 8.19 -5.37
CA THR A 53 6.95 8.57 -6.03
C THR A 53 7.43 7.49 -7.00
N CYS A 54 7.38 6.21 -6.61
CA CYS A 54 7.71 5.09 -7.49
C CYS A 54 6.77 5.01 -8.70
N HIS A 55 5.46 5.21 -8.48
CA HIS A 55 4.45 5.20 -9.52
C HIS A 55 4.72 6.30 -10.57
N GLU A 56 4.95 7.53 -10.11
CA GLU A 56 5.23 8.69 -10.96
C GLU A 56 6.52 8.53 -11.79
N HIS A 57 7.59 8.02 -11.19
CA HIS A 57 8.84 7.74 -11.92
C HIS A 57 8.72 6.56 -12.89
N PHE A 58 7.86 5.59 -12.59
CA PHE A 58 7.67 4.41 -13.44
C PHE A 58 6.75 4.68 -14.63
N GLU A 59 5.76 5.56 -14.46
CA GLU A 59 4.78 5.96 -15.48
C GLU A 59 5.37 6.29 -16.87
N PRO A 60 6.47 7.06 -17.01
CA PRO A 60 7.06 7.36 -18.31
C PRO A 60 7.78 6.16 -18.96
N ILE A 61 8.32 5.23 -18.16
CA ILE A 61 9.15 4.11 -18.65
C ILE A 61 8.38 2.80 -18.85
N LYS A 62 7.10 2.75 -18.47
CA LYS A 62 6.29 1.52 -18.48
C LYS A 62 6.19 0.82 -19.84
N LYS A 63 6.37 1.55 -20.95
CA LYS A 63 6.33 1.01 -22.32
C LYS A 63 7.70 0.59 -22.87
N SER A 64 8.78 1.06 -22.25
CA SER A 64 10.17 0.82 -22.69
C SER A 64 10.89 -0.23 -21.84
N LEU A 65 10.20 -0.84 -20.87
CA LEU A 65 10.79 -1.83 -19.98
C LEU A 65 11.10 -3.14 -20.72
N PRO A 66 12.31 -3.71 -20.55
CA PRO A 66 12.60 -5.08 -20.96
C PRO A 66 11.63 -6.07 -20.32
N ALA A 67 11.22 -7.09 -21.07
CA ALA A 67 10.18 -8.03 -20.64
C ALA A 67 10.57 -8.85 -19.40
N ASP A 68 11.84 -9.23 -19.29
CA ASP A 68 12.43 -9.92 -18.14
C ASP A 68 12.42 -9.04 -16.88
N THR A 69 12.78 -7.75 -17.04
CA THR A 69 12.72 -6.75 -15.98
C THR A 69 11.28 -6.54 -15.51
N ALA A 70 10.33 -6.42 -16.45
CA ALA A 70 8.92 -6.28 -16.14
C ALA A 70 8.38 -7.49 -15.36
N GLN A 71 8.76 -8.70 -15.76
CA GLN A 71 8.38 -9.93 -15.07
C GLN A 71 8.91 -9.99 -13.63
N GLY A 72 10.17 -9.61 -13.40
CA GLY A 72 10.74 -9.52 -12.06
C GLY A 72 9.98 -8.54 -11.17
N LEU A 73 9.63 -7.37 -11.71
CA LEU A 73 8.89 -6.33 -10.99
C LEU A 73 7.45 -6.74 -10.68
N VAL A 74 6.74 -7.39 -11.61
CA VAL A 74 5.37 -7.88 -11.35
C VAL A 74 5.35 -8.82 -10.14
N LYS A 75 6.32 -9.74 -10.02
CA LYS A 75 6.41 -10.64 -8.87
C LYS A 75 6.60 -9.86 -7.56
N THR A 76 7.46 -8.84 -7.57
CA THR A 76 7.69 -7.96 -6.42
C THR A 76 6.41 -7.20 -6.03
N VAL A 77 5.74 -6.58 -7.00
CA VAL A 77 4.52 -5.81 -6.75
C VAL A 77 3.38 -6.72 -6.25
N ASN A 78 3.25 -7.94 -6.77
CA ASN A 78 2.28 -8.92 -6.27
C ASN A 78 2.57 -9.35 -4.82
N ASN A 79 3.85 -9.43 -4.42
CA ASN A 79 4.21 -9.65 -3.03
C ASN A 79 3.84 -8.46 -2.14
N CYS A 80 4.08 -7.24 -2.62
CA CYS A 80 3.67 -6.01 -1.91
C CYS A 80 2.15 -5.96 -1.74
N LYS A 81 1.38 -6.26 -2.80
CA LYS A 81 -0.08 -6.34 -2.75
C LYS A 81 -0.58 -7.31 -1.68
N ARG A 82 -0.07 -8.54 -1.67
CA ARG A 82 -0.45 -9.53 -0.63
C ARG A 82 -0.11 -9.07 0.79
N LYS A 83 0.99 -8.35 0.98
CA LYS A 83 1.36 -7.78 2.28
C LYS A 83 0.44 -6.62 2.67
N ALA A 84 0.10 -5.75 1.73
CA ALA A 84 -0.83 -4.65 1.94
C ALA A 84 -2.24 -5.15 2.25
N GLU A 85 -2.72 -6.17 1.55
CA GLU A 85 -4.02 -6.80 1.84
C GLU A 85 -4.07 -7.33 3.28
N LYS A 86 -3.04 -8.07 3.71
CA LYS A 86 -2.94 -8.55 5.10
C LYS A 86 -2.91 -7.41 6.11
N LEU A 87 -2.17 -6.34 5.81
CA LEU A 87 -2.14 -5.13 6.65
C LEU A 87 -3.53 -4.50 6.74
N GLY A 88 -4.24 -4.36 5.63
CA GLY A 88 -5.61 -3.85 5.58
C GLY A 88 -6.55 -4.68 6.45
N THR A 89 -6.49 -6.01 6.36
CA THR A 89 -7.26 -6.91 7.23
C THR A 89 -6.93 -6.70 8.71
N ILE A 90 -5.65 -6.60 9.09
CA ILE A 90 -5.25 -6.35 10.48
C ILE A 90 -5.84 -5.02 10.98
N PHE A 91 -5.77 -3.96 10.18
CA PHE A 91 -6.34 -2.66 10.56
C PHE A 91 -7.86 -2.75 10.73
N GLN A 92 -8.58 -3.42 9.82
CA GLN A 92 -10.02 -3.62 9.91
C GLN A 92 -10.44 -4.47 11.11
N GLU A 93 -9.69 -5.51 11.45
CA GLU A 93 -10.02 -6.41 12.57
C GLU A 93 -9.63 -5.83 13.94
N THR A 94 -8.58 -5.02 13.99
CA THR A 94 -8.03 -4.47 15.25
C THR A 94 -8.71 -3.16 15.65
N ILE A 95 -9.14 -2.38 14.66
CA ILE A 95 -9.81 -1.11 14.88
C ILE A 95 -11.30 -1.38 14.85
N PRO A 96 -12.01 -1.27 15.98
CA PRO A 96 -13.47 -1.42 15.98
C PRO A 96 -14.05 -0.41 14.99
N GLY A 97 -14.89 -0.90 14.08
CA GLY A 97 -15.65 -0.03 13.20
C GLY A 97 -16.62 0.82 14.01
N GLU A 98 -17.08 1.93 13.43
CA GLU A 98 -18.39 2.46 13.79
C GLU A 98 -19.41 1.40 13.38
N ASP A 99 -19.66 0.42 14.24
CA ASP A 99 -20.89 -0.36 14.17
C ASP A 99 -22.01 0.62 14.57
N ASP A 100 -22.77 1.09 13.58
CA ASP A 100 -24.03 1.83 13.75
C ASP A 100 -25.04 1.06 14.62
#